data_AF-A0A9C9ERG2-F1
#
_entry.id   AF-A0A9C9ERG2-F1
#
_cell.length_a   1.000
_cell.length_b   1.000
_cell.length_c   1.000
_cell.angle_alpha   90.00
_cell.angle_beta   90.00
_cell.angle_gamma   90.00
#
_symmetry.space_group_name_H-M   'P 1'
#
loop_
_entity.id
_entity.type
_entity.pdbx_description
1 polymer ?
#
loop_
_entity_poly.entity_id
_entity_poly.type
_entity_poly.pdbx_seq_one_letter_code
_entity_poly.pdbx_strand_id
1 'polypeptide(L)' 'MVVCTCLVSLHIPDSGSLKAKRLVIRRLKDRIRNKFNVSVAEVDDFDLWQRAT' A
#
# COMPACT_ATOMS: atom_id res chain seq x y z
N MET A 1 -4.78 21.05 -16.25
CA MET A 1 -5.07 20.13 -15.12
C MET A 1 -3.74 19.53 -14.68
N VAL A 2 -3.30 19.78 -13.46
CA VAL A 2 -2.04 19.23 -12.93
C VAL A 2 -2.37 17.96 -12.15
N VAL A 3 -1.67 16.87 -12.44
CA VAL A 3 -1.84 15.58 -11.74
C VAL A 3 -0.48 15.21 -11.15
N CYS A 4 -0.45 14.96 -9.84
CA CYS A 4 0.73 14.47 -9.14
C CYS A 4 0.58 12.99 -8.85
N THR A 5 1.59 12.21 -9.23
CA THR A 5 1.70 10.79 -8.90
C THR A 5 2.90 10.58 -8.00
N CYS A 6 2.78 9.71 -6.99
CA CYS A 6 3.87 9.33 -6.12
C CYS A 6 3.89 7.80 -6.02
N LEU A 7 5.08 7.23 -6.02
CA LEU A 7 5.32 5.79 -5.92
C LEU A 7 6.06 5.54 -4.61
N VAL A 8 5.49 4.70 -3.75
CA VAL A 8 5.97 4.51 -2.38
C VAL A 8 6.15 3.02 -2.11
N SER A 9 7.40 2.59 -2.01
CA SER A 9 7.72 1.22 -1.61
C SER A 9 7.68 1.08 -0.09
N LEU A 10 6.76 0.26 0.41
CA LEU A 10 6.69 -0.14 1.81
C LEU A 10 7.38 -1.49 2.02
N HIS A 11 8.30 -1.54 2.97
CA HIS A 11 8.83 -2.79 3.51
C HIS A 11 8.07 -3.16 4.79
N ILE A 12 7.49 -4.36 4.83
CA ILE A 12 6.72 -4.87 5.98
C ILE A 12 7.50 -6.05 6.58
N PRO A 13 8.42 -5.80 7.53
CA PRO A 13 9.29 -6.85 8.08
C PRO A 13 8.53 -7.94 8.84
N ASP A 14 7.35 -7.60 9.41
CA ASP A 14 6.55 -8.48 10.26
C ASP A 14 5.47 -9.28 9.50
N SER A 15 5.55 -9.30 8.17
CA SER A 15 4.55 -9.94 7.32
C SER A 15 4.87 -11.43 7.14
N GLY A 16 4.36 -12.25 8.06
CA GLY A 16 4.46 -13.72 7.99
C GLY A 16 3.46 -14.40 7.04
N SER A 17 2.57 -13.65 6.38
CA SER A 17 1.61 -14.19 5.40
C SER A 17 1.08 -13.13 4.44
N LEU A 18 0.62 -13.57 3.25
CA LEU A 18 -0.10 -12.72 2.30
C LEU A 18 -1.33 -12.02 2.91
N LYS A 19 -2.01 -12.67 3.86
CA LYS A 19 -3.17 -12.09 4.55
C LYS A 19 -2.76 -10.94 5.47
N ALA A 20 -1.64 -11.08 6.19
CA ALA A 20 -1.09 -10.03 7.04
C ALA A 20 -0.68 -8.80 6.21
N LYS A 21 0.04 -9.01 5.09
CA LYS A 21 0.35 -7.96 4.12
C LYS A 21 -0.90 -7.21 3.66
N ARG A 22 -1.92 -7.95 3.20
CA ARG A 22 -3.19 -7.35 2.73
C ARG A 22 -3.90 -6.54 3.83
N LEU A 23 -3.84 -6.98 5.08
CA LEU A 23 -4.43 -6.25 6.20
C LEU A 23 -3.72 -4.91 6.45
N VAL A 24 -2.39 -4.90 6.45
CA VAL A 24 -1.58 -3.68 6.63
C VAL A 24 -1.81 -2.69 5.49
N ILE A 25 -1.73 -3.16 4.24
CA ILE A 25 -1.96 -2.32 3.06
C ILE A 25 -3.37 -1.75 3.05
N ARG A 26 -4.38 -2.57 3.37
CA ARG A 26 -5.77 -2.10 3.44
C ARG A 26 -5.93 -1.02 4.50
N ARG A 27 -5.38 -1.21 5.71
CA ARG A 27 -5.40 -0.17 6.76
C ARG A 27 -4.70 1.12 6.30
N LEU A 28 -3.59 1.01 5.58
CA LEU A 28 -2.86 2.17 5.06
C LEU A 28 -3.71 2.91 4.00
N LYS A 29 -4.28 2.19 3.03
CA LYS A 29 -5.17 2.74 2.00
C LYS A 29 -6.39 3.42 2.63
N ASP A 30 -7.05 2.76 3.59
CA ASP A 30 -8.21 3.32 4.30
C ASP A 30 -7.85 4.61 5.05
N ARG A 31 -6.70 4.64 5.74
CA ARG A 31 -6.23 5.83 6.47
C ARG A 31 -5.89 7.00 5.53
N ILE A 32 -5.24 6.71 4.40
CA ILE A 32 -4.90 7.73 3.41
C ILE A 32 -6.17 8.28 2.77
N ARG A 33 -7.09 7.42 2.35
CA ARG A 33 -8.37 7.81 1.72
C ARG A 33 -9.27 8.60 2.66
N ASN A 34 -9.22 8.32 3.96
CA ASN A 34 -9.95 9.09 4.98
C ASN A 34 -9.33 10.46 5.27
N LYS A 35 -8.01 10.61 5.11
CA LYS A 35 -7.29 11.86 5.44
C LYS A 35 -7.08 12.77 4.23
N PHE A 36 -6.98 12.20 3.04
CA PHE A 36 -6.68 12.89 1.79
C PHE A 36 -7.56 12.35 0.66
N ASN A 37 -8.06 13.23 -0.20
CA ASN A 37 -8.87 12.84 -1.35
C ASN A 37 -7.99 12.36 -2.52
N VAL A 38 -7.21 11.31 -2.28
CA VAL A 38 -6.24 10.73 -3.23
C VAL A 38 -6.63 9.30 -3.61
N SER A 39 -6.34 8.92 -4.85
CA SER A 39 -6.47 7.53 -5.30
C SER A 39 -5.16 6.79 -5.03
N VAL A 40 -5.26 5.62 -4.37
CA VAL A 40 -4.10 4.78 -4.03
C VAL A 40 -4.35 3.38 -4.58
N ALA A 41 -3.39 2.88 -5.36
CA ALA A 41 -3.38 1.50 -5.87
C ALA A 41 -2.10 0.80 -5.39
N GLU A 42 -2.17 -0.53 -5.26
CA GLU A 42 -0.96 -1.36 -5.16
C GLU A 42 -0.65 -1.77 -6.60
N VAL A 43 0.58 -1.60 -7.02
CA VAL A 43 0.99 -1.70 -8.43
C VAL A 43 1.89 -2.92 -8.64
N ASP A 44 2.64 -3.34 -7.63
CA ASP A 44 3.61 -4.44 -7.74
C ASP A 44 3.76 -5.26 -6.43
N ASP A 45 4.67 -6.24 -6.45
CA ASP A 45 5.08 -7.10 -5.33
C ASP A 45 3.99 -8.04 -4.80
N PHE A 46 2.93 -8.33 -5.55
CA PHE A 46 1.77 -9.12 -5.07
C PHE A 46 2.11 -10.49 -4.45
N ASP A 47 3.23 -11.10 -4.85
CA ASP A 47 3.73 -12.39 -4.33
C ASP A 47 4.76 -12.26 -3.19
N LEU A 48 5.30 -11.07 -2.95
CA LEU A 48 6.29 -10.81 -1.90
C LEU A 48 5.58 -10.40 -0.60
N TRP A 49 5.83 -11.13 0.48
CA TRP A 49 5.16 -10.88 1.76
C TRP A 49 5.69 -9.63 2.44
N GLN A 50 6.98 -9.32 2.26
CA GLN A 50 7.68 -8.25 2.94
C GLN A 50 7.79 -6.95 2.14
N ARG A 51 7.25 -6.89 0.92
CA ARG A 51 7.34 -5.70 0.06
C ARG A 51 5.99 -5.38 -0.56
N ALA A 52 5.69 -4.10 -0.70
CA ALA A 52 4.52 -3.59 -1.39
C ALA A 52 4.88 -2.27 -2.07
N THR A 53 4.49 -2.10 -3.33
CA THR A 53 4.76 -0.90 -4.12
C THR A 53 3.48 -0.33 -4.72
#